data_AF-A0A496WBG9-F1
#
_entry.id   AF-A0A496WBG9-F1
#
_cell.length_a   1.000
_cell.length_b   1.000
_cell.length_c   1.000
_cell.angle_alpha   90.00
_cell.angle_beta   90.00
_cell.angle_gamma   90.00
#
_symmetry.space_group_name_H-M   'P 1'
#
loop_
_entity.id
_entity.type
_entity.pdbx_description
1 polymer ?
#
loop_
_entity_poly.entity_id
_entity_poly.type
_entity_poly.pdbx_seq_one_letter_code
_entity_poly.pdbx_strand_id
1 'polypeptide(L)'
;MVLDKGREPHRNPLFKLEFASDFPIVAVGAPAASYYRDVADALQIGLHLPQHADVANAFGAVMGSVIQRAQVTVTQPQFGTFCLFNNDQPQQFGTLAAAKQCAEDIVMREAERKAIDAGARNPQVTLSYEDIHVNDEIDGELFLESMVIATAIGPACDWQGESGT
;
A
#
# COMPACT_ATOMS: atom_id res chain seq x y z
N MET A 1 10.68 26.79 12.58
CA MET A 1 12.14 26.91 12.42
C MET A 1 12.39 27.63 11.11
N VAL A 2 12.82 28.90 11.16
CA VAL A 2 13.13 29.70 9.96
C VAL A 2 14.63 29.57 9.73
N LEU A 3 15.02 28.98 8.59
CA LEU A 3 16.41 28.93 8.15
C LEU A 3 16.73 30.29 7.52
N ASP A 4 17.12 31.25 8.35
CA ASP A 4 17.55 32.56 7.89
C ASP A 4 18.95 32.45 7.27
N LYS A 5 19.08 32.83 5.99
CA LYS A 5 20.38 32.97 5.34
C LYS A 5 21.08 34.14 6.00
N GLY A 6 21.95 33.87 6.96
CA GLY A 6 22.96 34.83 7.38
C GLY A 6 23.68 35.33 6.13
N ARG A 7 23.40 36.58 5.74
CA ARG A 7 24.15 37.29 4.71
C ARG A 7 25.61 37.28 5.16
N GLU A 8 26.48 36.75 4.29
CA GLU A 8 27.92 36.50 4.45
C GLU A 8 28.28 35.11 5.01
N PRO A 9 29.00 34.26 4.24
CA PRO A 9 29.55 33.01 4.75
C PRO A 9 30.55 33.32 5.87
N HIS A 10 30.15 33.07 7.13
CA HIS A 10 31.04 33.24 8.26
C HIS A 10 32.23 32.27 8.13
N ARG A 11 33.43 32.83 8.23
CA ARG A 11 34.71 32.16 8.00
C ARG A 11 35.03 31.01 8.99
N ASN A 12 34.11 30.69 9.91
CA ASN A 12 34.20 29.56 10.85
C ASN A 12 32.82 29.26 11.50
N PRO A 13 31.94 28.46 10.88
CA PRO A 13 30.61 28.20 11.42
C PRO A 13 30.66 27.25 12.64
N LEU A 14 29.80 27.49 13.65
CA LEU A 14 29.67 26.60 14.81
C LEU A 14 29.00 25.26 14.46
N PHE A 15 28.11 25.28 13.47
CA PHE A 15 27.43 24.10 12.95
C PHE A 15 27.41 24.18 11.43
N LYS A 16 27.69 23.05 10.77
CA LYS A 16 27.52 22.86 9.33
C LYS A 16 26.35 21.92 9.12
N LEU A 17 25.36 22.35 8.34
CA LEU A 17 24.22 21.53 7.93
C LEU A 17 24.39 21.22 6.45
N GLU A 18 24.53 19.93 6.12
CA GLU A 18 24.56 19.45 4.73
C GLU A 18 23.32 18.60 4.51
N PHE A 19 22.53 18.98 3.51
CA PHE A 19 21.42 18.17 3.03
C PHE A 19 21.91 17.23 1.93
N ALA A 20 21.19 16.13 1.72
CA ALA A 20 21.59 15.10 0.77
C ALA A 20 21.55 15.65 -0.67
N SER A 21 22.70 16.12 -1.16
CA SER A 21 22.85 16.76 -2.48
C SER A 21 22.55 15.81 -3.65
N ASP A 22 22.65 14.50 -3.42
CA ASP A 22 22.40 13.46 -4.42
C ASP A 22 20.90 13.23 -4.68
N PHE A 23 20.02 13.80 -3.85
CA PHE A 23 18.58 13.61 -3.93
C PHE A 23 17.88 14.94 -4.23
N PRO A 24 17.59 15.25 -5.51
CA PRO A 24 16.88 16.47 -5.85
C PRO A 24 15.44 16.43 -5.32
N ILE A 25 14.91 17.60 -5.00
CA ILE A 25 13.49 17.78 -4.70
C ILE A 25 12.71 17.59 -6.01
N VAL A 26 11.75 16.66 -6.04
CA VAL A 26 10.79 16.53 -7.14
C VAL A 26 9.48 17.20 -6.71
N ALA A 27 9.16 18.34 -7.32
CA ALA A 27 8.00 19.13 -6.94
C ALA A 27 6.85 18.92 -7.94
N VAL A 28 5.72 18.41 -7.46
CA VAL A 28 4.51 18.12 -8.24
C VAL A 28 3.26 18.75 -7.62
N GLY A 29 2.27 19.06 -8.44
CA GLY A 29 1.03 19.78 -8.09
C GLY A 29 0.99 21.20 -8.62
N ALA A 30 -0.22 21.74 -8.84
CA ALA A 30 -0.43 23.06 -9.44
C ALA A 30 0.37 24.23 -8.82
N PRO A 31 0.57 24.32 -7.49
CA PRO A 31 1.35 25.42 -6.91
C PRO A 31 2.87 25.12 -6.81
N ALA A 32 3.34 23.94 -7.24
CA ALA A 32 4.70 23.49 -7.00
C ALA A 32 5.78 24.46 -7.53
N ALA A 33 5.55 25.04 -8.70
CA ALA A 33 6.47 25.98 -9.34
C ALA A 33 6.66 27.30 -8.57
N SER A 34 5.69 27.65 -7.70
CA SER A 34 5.68 28.89 -6.92
C SER A 34 6.34 28.76 -5.55
N TYR A 35 6.27 27.59 -4.90
CA TYR A 35 6.77 27.42 -3.52
C TYR A 35 8.14 26.77 -3.41
N TYR A 36 8.48 25.84 -4.30
CA TYR A 36 9.67 24.98 -4.09
C TYR A 36 10.98 25.58 -4.60
N ARG A 37 10.93 26.67 -5.37
CA ARG A 37 12.13 27.36 -5.88
C ARG A 37 12.94 27.96 -4.73
N ASP A 38 12.29 28.74 -3.87
CA ASP A 38 12.92 29.37 -2.71
C ASP A 38 13.41 28.33 -1.69
N VAL A 39 12.71 27.19 -1.58
CA VAL A 39 13.08 26.07 -0.69
C VAL A 39 14.33 25.36 -1.19
N ALA A 40 14.40 25.04 -2.49
CA ALA A 40 15.57 24.40 -3.09
C ALA A 40 16.82 25.29 -2.97
N ASP A 41 16.66 26.60 -3.21
CA ASP A 41 17.72 27.59 -3.05
C ASP A 41 18.16 27.78 -1.59
N ALA A 42 17.26 27.58 -0.62
CA ALA A 42 17.59 27.63 0.81
C ALA A 42 18.35 26.39 1.28
N LEU A 43 18.01 25.22 0.73
CA LEU A 43 18.61 23.93 1.10
C LEU A 43 19.85 23.57 0.28
N GLN A 44 20.13 24.32 -0.80
CA GLN A 44 21.19 24.02 -1.78
C GLN A 44 21.04 22.63 -2.40
N ILE A 45 19.79 22.19 -2.61
CA ILE A 45 19.44 20.91 -3.24
C ILE A 45 18.89 21.20 -4.63
N GLY A 46 19.17 20.34 -5.61
CA GLY A 46 18.58 20.45 -6.94
C GLY A 46 17.05 20.37 -6.89
N LEU A 47 16.37 21.12 -7.77
CA LEU A 47 14.92 21.08 -7.93
C LEU A 47 14.57 20.55 -9.32
N HIS A 48 13.81 19.46 -9.37
CA HIS A 48 13.22 18.95 -10.59
C HIS A 48 11.73 19.29 -10.63
N LEU A 49 11.36 20.13 -11.60
CA LEU A 49 9.98 20.52 -11.90
C LEU A 49 9.59 19.92 -13.25
N PRO A 50 8.85 18.80 -13.27
CA PRO A 50 8.34 18.22 -14.52
C PRO A 50 7.45 19.20 -15.30
N GLN A 51 7.49 19.13 -16.63
CA GLN A 51 6.73 20.03 -17.53
C GLN A 51 5.21 20.03 -17.27
N HIS A 52 4.66 18.90 -16.80
CA HIS A 52 3.24 18.69 -16.51
C HIS A 52 2.98 18.42 -15.02
N ALA A 53 3.78 19.06 -14.15
CA ALA A 53 3.69 18.88 -12.70
C ALA A 53 2.30 19.21 -12.13
N ASP A 54 1.57 20.15 -12.74
CA ASP A 54 0.24 20.59 -12.35
C ASP A 54 -0.84 19.49 -12.45
N VAL A 55 -0.71 18.59 -13.43
CA VAL A 55 -1.62 17.47 -13.65
C VAL A 55 -1.10 16.14 -13.10
N ALA A 56 0.05 16.13 -12.40
CA ALA A 56 0.70 14.92 -11.92
C ALA A 56 -0.22 14.03 -11.06
N ASN A 57 -1.11 14.62 -10.25
CA ASN A 57 -2.08 13.86 -9.45
C ASN A 57 -3.10 13.12 -10.33
N ALA A 58 -3.62 13.79 -11.36
CA ALA A 58 -4.56 13.20 -12.31
C ALA A 58 -3.87 12.13 -13.16
N PHE A 59 -2.63 12.39 -13.59
CA PHE A 59 -1.81 11.44 -14.33
C PHE A 59 -1.52 10.19 -13.50
N GLY A 60 -1.15 10.35 -12.23
CA GLY A 60 -0.94 9.22 -11.30
C GLY A 60 -2.19 8.39 -11.05
N ALA A 61 -3.37 9.03 -11.00
CA ALA A 61 -4.64 8.31 -10.85
C ALA A 61 -4.97 7.46 -12.09
N VAL A 62 -4.65 7.93 -13.29
CA VAL A 62 -4.89 7.19 -14.55
C VAL A 62 -3.87 6.07 -14.75
N MET A 63 -2.63 6.29 -14.32
CA MET A 63 -1.50 5.37 -14.49
C MET A 63 -1.39 4.35 -13.34
N GLY A 64 -2.22 4.50 -12.32
CA GLY A 64 -2.20 3.66 -11.12
C GLY A 64 -2.69 2.24 -11.39
N SER A 65 -2.14 1.30 -10.63
CA SER A 65 -2.71 -0.05 -10.53
C SER A 65 -3.95 -0.02 -9.64
N VAL A 66 -4.98 -0.75 -10.04
CA VAL A 66 -6.11 -1.11 -9.19
C VAL A 66 -5.62 -2.11 -8.15
N ILE A 67 -5.92 -1.85 -6.88
CA ILE A 67 -5.64 -2.74 -5.76
C ILE A 67 -6.96 -2.98 -5.02
N GLN A 68 -7.38 -4.24 -4.94
CA GLN A 68 -8.59 -4.65 -4.23
C GLN A 68 -8.28 -5.74 -3.23
N ARG A 69 -8.97 -5.71 -2.08
CA ARG A 69 -8.81 -6.68 -1.01
C ARG A 69 -10.13 -7.31 -0.62
N ALA A 70 -10.10 -8.60 -0.36
CA ALA A 70 -11.17 -9.35 0.28
C ALA A 70 -10.59 -10.17 1.43
N GLN A 71 -11.38 -10.34 2.49
CA GLN A 71 -10.95 -11.05 3.68
C GLN A 71 -12.09 -11.86 4.27
N VAL A 72 -11.76 -13.01 4.84
CA VAL A 72 -12.67 -13.87 5.59
C VAL A 72 -11.96 -14.33 6.86
N THR A 73 -12.70 -14.33 7.96
CA THR A 73 -12.21 -14.77 9.25
C THR A 73 -12.70 -16.19 9.54
N VAL A 74 -11.76 -17.08 9.86
CA VAL A 74 -12.00 -18.43 10.36
C VAL A 74 -11.81 -18.43 11.87
N THR A 75 -12.85 -18.78 12.61
CA THR A 75 -12.83 -18.86 14.09
C THR A 75 -13.05 -20.29 14.57
N GLN A 76 -12.65 -20.60 15.80
CA GLN A 76 -12.92 -21.88 16.45
C GLN A 76 -13.78 -21.69 17.70
N PRO A 77 -15.12 -21.53 17.58
CA PRO A 77 -15.99 -21.28 18.74
C PRO A 77 -16.08 -22.47 19.70
N GLN A 78 -15.87 -23.69 19.20
CA GLN A 78 -15.85 -24.92 19.99
C GLN A 78 -14.69 -25.78 19.51
N PHE A 79 -14.06 -26.53 20.43
CA PHE A 79 -12.91 -27.36 20.08
C PHE A 79 -13.24 -28.33 18.92
N GLY A 80 -12.47 -28.25 17.85
CA GLY A 80 -12.66 -29.09 16.65
C GLY A 80 -13.77 -28.62 15.68
N THR A 81 -14.43 -27.48 15.93
CA THR A 81 -15.41 -26.87 15.01
C THR A 81 -14.89 -25.52 14.54
N PHE A 82 -14.67 -25.40 13.23
CA PHE A 82 -14.19 -24.19 12.59
C PHE A 82 -15.32 -23.51 11.82
N CYS A 83 -15.53 -22.23 12.07
CA CYS A 83 -16.61 -21.45 11.48
C CYS A 83 -16.05 -20.31 10.65
N LEU A 84 -16.56 -20.14 9.43
CA LEU A 84 -16.34 -18.96 8.61
C LEU A 84 -17.65 -18.21 8.40
N PHE A 85 -17.58 -16.88 8.41
CA PHE A 85 -18.72 -16.01 8.09
C PHE A 85 -18.46 -15.35 6.74
N ASN A 86 -19.32 -15.64 5.76
CA ASN A 86 -19.33 -14.97 4.48
C ASN A 86 -20.78 -14.60 4.14
N ASN A 87 -21.10 -13.30 4.25
CA ASN A 87 -22.30 -12.51 3.90
C ASN A 87 -23.71 -13.14 3.90
N ASP A 88 -23.88 -14.40 3.53
CA ASP A 88 -25.15 -15.13 3.51
C ASP A 88 -25.34 -16.04 4.74
N GLN A 89 -24.41 -16.96 5.04
CA GLN A 89 -24.55 -17.92 6.16
C GLN A 89 -23.19 -18.40 6.73
N PRO A 90 -23.12 -18.67 8.05
CA PRO A 90 -21.95 -19.30 8.65
C PRO A 90 -21.78 -20.74 8.14
N GLN A 91 -20.59 -21.05 7.64
CA GLN A 91 -20.23 -22.41 7.24
C GLN A 91 -19.33 -23.03 8.30
N GLN A 92 -19.62 -24.28 8.66
CA GLN A 92 -18.90 -25.02 9.69
C GLN A 92 -18.09 -26.17 9.07
N PHE A 93 -16.89 -26.38 9.59
CA PHE A 93 -15.95 -27.40 9.13
C PHE A 93 -15.39 -28.15 10.33
N GLY A 94 -15.11 -29.45 10.15
CA GLY A 94 -14.47 -30.28 11.17
C GLY A 94 -12.95 -30.13 11.23
N THR A 95 -12.33 -29.39 10.31
CA THR A 95 -10.88 -29.19 10.28
C THR A 95 -10.52 -27.76 9.85
N LEU A 96 -9.43 -27.23 10.43
CA LEU A 96 -8.90 -25.91 10.09
C LEU A 96 -8.51 -25.84 8.62
N ALA A 97 -7.89 -26.90 8.08
CA ALA A 97 -7.46 -26.96 6.69
C ALA A 97 -8.63 -26.81 5.70
N ALA A 98 -9.76 -27.49 5.96
CA ALA A 98 -10.94 -27.37 5.11
C ALA A 98 -11.57 -25.97 5.20
N ALA A 99 -11.60 -25.38 6.41
CA ALA A 99 -12.08 -24.02 6.60
C ALA A 99 -11.20 -22.98 5.89
N LYS A 100 -9.87 -23.09 6.02
CA LYS A 100 -8.89 -22.21 5.34
C LYS A 100 -9.00 -22.33 3.82
N GLN A 101 -9.07 -23.54 3.27
CA GLN A 101 -9.23 -23.74 1.82
C GLN A 101 -10.50 -23.08 1.29
N CYS A 102 -11.63 -23.25 2.00
CA CYS A 102 -12.88 -22.60 1.61
C CYS A 102 -12.79 -21.07 1.70
N ALA A 103 -12.16 -20.55 2.77
CA ALA A 103 -11.93 -19.12 2.93
C ALA A 103 -11.06 -18.56 1.80
N GLU A 104 -9.96 -19.23 1.43
CA GLU A 104 -9.09 -18.87 0.30
C GLU A 104 -9.87 -18.77 -1.01
N ASP A 105 -10.67 -19.79 -1.35
CA ASP A 105 -11.47 -19.79 -2.59
C ASP A 105 -12.47 -18.62 -2.63
N ILE A 106 -13.07 -18.29 -1.48
CA ILE A 106 -13.99 -17.16 -1.34
C ILE A 106 -13.25 -15.84 -1.58
N VAL A 107 -12.17 -15.61 -0.82
CA VAL A 107 -11.47 -14.32 -0.87
C VAL A 107 -10.76 -14.10 -2.20
N MET A 108 -10.20 -15.16 -2.82
CA MET A 108 -9.57 -15.06 -4.14
C MET A 108 -10.58 -14.61 -5.19
N ARG A 109 -11.74 -15.28 -5.26
CA ARG A 109 -12.80 -14.94 -6.21
C ARG A 109 -13.36 -13.55 -5.98
N GLU A 110 -13.55 -13.16 -4.72
CA GLU A 110 -14.09 -11.84 -4.39
C GLU A 110 -13.09 -10.71 -4.68
N ALA A 111 -11.81 -10.89 -4.34
CA ALA A 111 -10.77 -9.91 -4.63
C ALA A 111 -10.57 -9.74 -6.14
N GLU A 112 -10.52 -10.84 -6.89
CA GLU A 112 -10.44 -10.81 -8.36
C GLU A 112 -11.64 -10.09 -8.98
N ARG A 113 -12.87 -10.47 -8.59
CA ARG A 113 -14.09 -9.83 -9.08
C ARG A 113 -14.08 -8.33 -8.78
N LYS A 114 -13.76 -7.94 -7.54
CA LYS A 114 -13.67 -6.51 -7.16
C LYS A 114 -12.64 -5.77 -8.01
N ALA A 115 -11.49 -6.39 -8.30
CA ALA A 115 -10.47 -5.78 -9.13
C ALA A 115 -10.96 -5.58 -10.56
N ILE A 116 -11.59 -6.59 -11.17
CA ILE A 116 -12.18 -6.51 -12.51
C ILE A 116 -13.28 -5.45 -12.57
N ASP A 117 -14.19 -5.43 -11.59
CA ASP A 117 -15.27 -4.45 -11.51
C ASP A 117 -14.74 -3.01 -11.35
N ALA A 118 -13.59 -2.85 -10.69
CA ALA A 118 -12.87 -1.59 -10.55
C ALA A 118 -12.02 -1.23 -11.79
N GLY A 119 -12.02 -2.07 -12.84
CA GLY A 119 -11.35 -1.81 -14.12
C GLY A 119 -9.96 -2.43 -14.26
N ALA A 120 -9.52 -3.30 -13.34
CA ALA A 120 -8.23 -3.97 -13.46
C ALA A 120 -8.20 -4.94 -14.65
N ARG A 121 -7.13 -4.88 -15.44
CA ARG A 121 -6.81 -5.86 -16.49
C ARG A 121 -5.91 -6.96 -15.92
N ASN A 122 -6.29 -8.22 -16.12
CA ASN A 122 -5.54 -9.40 -15.67
C ASN A 122 -4.95 -9.27 -14.26
N PRO A 123 -5.78 -8.98 -13.23
CA PRO A 123 -5.28 -8.78 -11.88
C PRO A 123 -4.61 -10.05 -11.36
N GLN A 124 -3.42 -9.90 -10.77
CA GLN A 124 -2.76 -10.96 -10.04
C GLN A 124 -3.26 -10.96 -8.60
N VAL A 125 -3.66 -12.14 -8.11
CA VAL A 125 -4.15 -12.31 -6.74
C VAL A 125 -3.07 -12.97 -5.89
N THR A 126 -2.82 -12.42 -4.71
CA THR A 126 -1.91 -12.99 -3.70
C THR A 126 -2.65 -13.18 -2.39
N LEU A 127 -2.37 -14.29 -1.72
CA LEU A 127 -2.92 -14.63 -0.40
C LEU A 127 -1.95 -14.26 0.71
N SER A 128 -2.51 -13.79 1.82
CA SER A 128 -1.81 -13.60 3.09
C SER A 128 -2.70 -14.04 4.25
N TYR A 129 -2.08 -14.43 5.36
CA TYR A 129 -2.75 -14.98 6.53
C TYR A 129 -2.29 -14.22 7.76
N GLU A 130 -3.25 -13.83 8.60
CA GLU A 130 -2.99 -13.30 9.94
C GLU A 130 -3.60 -14.27 10.95
N ASP A 131 -2.75 -15.09 11.56
CA ASP A 131 -3.16 -16.09 12.55
C ASP A 131 -3.03 -15.53 13.97
N ILE A 132 -4.08 -15.67 14.77
CA ILE A 132 -4.12 -15.30 16.18
C ILE A 132 -4.17 -16.57 17.02
N HIS A 133 -3.10 -16.78 17.78
CA HIS A 133 -2.99 -17.85 18.76
C HIS A 133 -2.92 -17.27 20.17
N VAL A 134 -3.53 -17.98 21.13
CA VAL A 134 -3.41 -17.67 22.56
C VAL A 134 -2.53 -18.74 23.19
N ASN A 135 -1.52 -18.32 23.94
CA ASN A 135 -0.66 -19.25 24.66
C ASN A 135 -1.27 -19.47 26.05
N ASP A 136 -1.78 -20.67 26.30
CA ASP A 136 -2.29 -21.08 27.61
C ASP A 136 -1.15 -21.76 28.39
N GLU A 137 -0.93 -21.36 29.64
CA GLU A 137 0.15 -21.91 30.48
C GLU A 137 -0.02 -23.41 30.79
N ILE A 138 -1.23 -23.96 30.62
CA ILE A 138 -1.59 -25.34 30.94
C ILE A 138 -1.76 -26.17 29.66
N ASP A 139 -2.48 -25.64 28.67
CA ASP A 139 -2.85 -26.38 27.43
C ASP A 139 -1.98 -26.04 26.19
N GLY A 140 -1.07 -25.07 26.27
CA GLY A 140 -0.16 -24.69 25.18
C GLY A 140 -0.76 -23.70 24.18
N GLU A 141 -0.27 -23.72 22.93
CA GLU A 141 -0.70 -22.78 21.88
C GLU A 141 -2.09 -23.16 21.33
N LEU A 142 -3.11 -22.38 21.70
CA LEU A 142 -4.49 -22.54 21.26
C LEU A 142 -4.79 -21.63 20.07
N PHE A 143 -5.27 -22.23 18.97
CA PHE A 143 -5.80 -21.49 17.83
C PHE A 143 -7.10 -20.77 18.20
N LEU A 144 -7.15 -19.45 17.97
CA LEU A 144 -8.34 -18.64 18.21
C LEU A 144 -9.01 -18.26 16.88
N GLU A 145 -8.22 -17.66 16.00
CA GLU A 145 -8.70 -17.04 14.76
C GLU A 145 -7.62 -17.07 13.67
N SER A 146 -8.06 -17.15 12.41
CA SER A 146 -7.23 -16.89 11.23
C SER A 146 -7.97 -15.97 10.28
N MET A 147 -7.37 -14.83 9.96
CA MET A 147 -7.85 -13.95 8.90
C MET A 147 -7.14 -14.29 7.60
N VAL A 148 -7.91 -14.79 6.63
CA VAL A 148 -7.42 -15.09 5.27
C VAL A 148 -7.72 -13.87 4.40
N ILE A 149 -6.69 -13.32 3.76
CA ILE A 149 -6.78 -12.09 2.99
C ILE A 149 -6.29 -12.37 1.56
N ALA A 150 -7.09 -12.01 0.57
CA ALA A 150 -6.66 -11.96 -0.82
C ALA A 150 -6.50 -10.51 -1.27
N THR A 151 -5.35 -10.20 -1.87
CA THR A 151 -5.08 -8.91 -2.51
C THR A 151 -4.95 -9.11 -4.01
N ALA A 152 -5.80 -8.47 -4.79
CA ALA A 152 -5.78 -8.45 -6.24
C ALA A 152 -5.18 -7.13 -6.74
N ILE A 153 -4.14 -7.22 -7.59
CA ILE A 153 -3.43 -6.05 -8.13
C ILE A 153 -3.35 -6.18 -9.66
N GLY A 154 -3.76 -5.14 -10.37
CA GLY A 154 -3.63 -5.09 -11.83
C GLY A 154 -3.66 -3.67 -12.37
N PRO A 155 -3.11 -3.42 -13.58
CA PRO A 155 -3.20 -2.12 -14.22
C PRO A 155 -4.66 -1.75 -14.53
N ALA A 156 -5.01 -0.46 -14.38
CA ALA A 156 -6.34 0.04 -14.73
C ALA A 156 -6.59 0.09 -16.26
N CYS A 157 -5.52 0.21 -17.06
CA CYS A 157 -5.57 0.36 -18.52
C CYS A 157 -4.36 -0.31 -19.20
N ASP A 158 -4.48 -0.65 -20.49
CA ASP A 158 -3.41 -1.22 -21.32
C ASP A 158 -2.37 -0.17 -21.77
N TRP A 159 -1.99 0.78 -20.90
CA TRP A 159 -1.06 1.83 -21.29
C TRP A 159 0.37 1.29 -21.37
N GLN A 160 0.80 0.96 -22.59
CA GLN A 160 2.20 0.78 -22.93
C GLN A 160 2.76 2.17 -23.23
N GLY A 161 3.58 2.70 -22.32
CA GLY A 161 4.23 3.98 -22.55
C GLY A 161 4.99 3.93 -23.88
N GLU A 162 4.72 4.86 -24.78
CA GLU A 162 5.54 5.05 -25.98
C GLU A 162 6.98 5.26 -25.52
N SER A 163 7.84 4.27 -25.78
CA SER A 163 9.28 4.38 -25.63
C SER A 163 9.78 5.40 -26.64
N GLY A 164 9.74 6.68 -26.26
CA GLY A 164 10.29 7.78 -27.04
C GLY A 164 11.78 7.53 -27.30
N THR A 165 12.13 7.47 -28.58
CA THR A 165 13.49 7.41 -29.12
C THR A 165 14.14 8.79 -29.07
#